data_AF-A0A1Q6TVS5-F1
#
_entry.id   AF-A0A1Q6TVS5-F1
#
_cell.length_a   1.000
_cell.length_b   1.000
_cell.length_c   1.000
_cell.angle_alpha   90.00
_cell.angle_beta   90.00
_cell.angle_gamma   90.00
#
_symmetry.space_group_name_H-M   'P 1'
#
loop_
_entity.id
_entity.type
_entity.pdbx_description
1 polymer ?
#
loop_
_entity_poly.entity_id
_entity_poly.type
_entity_poly.pdbx_seq_one_letter_code
_entity_poly.pdbx_strand_id
1 'polypeptide(L)'
;MRKIVKLLPAALALMLISPAFAAPSNSAESTMNITVAPFINIKKLSEVNAANAQFDDDYTTLTTDKALGANFQVINNEVGKVVYLTATCPSTGGNAKALYGEDDKKLNIVFSNQTKASEIQDSYITNITSGSATAKGDNPNCFALSLTPTIEPDTSSGAETPTASLEEQSVKYTLKNGVYAMNYAVGQNALANTFSTHDTNGTYQATLTLTTTQP
;
A
#
# COMPACT_ATOMS: atom_id res chain seq x y z
N MET A 1 25.19 18.83 -110.02
CA MET A 1 26.18 18.26 -109.07
C MET A 1 26.69 19.36 -108.15
N ARG A 2 26.57 19.18 -106.81
CA ARG A 2 27.26 19.90 -105.70
C ARG A 2 27.03 21.44 -105.62
N LYS A 3 26.75 22.08 -104.48
CA LYS A 3 27.15 21.85 -103.07
C LYS A 3 26.04 22.31 -102.12
N ILE A 4 25.82 21.57 -101.04
CA ILE A 4 25.02 21.97 -99.87
C ILE A 4 25.95 22.72 -98.92
N VAL A 5 25.63 23.96 -98.58
CA VAL A 5 26.15 24.65 -97.39
C VAL A 5 24.94 24.99 -96.54
N LYS A 6 24.65 24.14 -95.54
CA LYS A 6 23.62 24.42 -94.54
C LYS A 6 24.26 25.24 -93.44
N LEU A 7 23.86 26.51 -93.35
CA LEU A 7 24.06 27.33 -92.17
C LEU A 7 23.35 26.69 -90.98
N LEU A 8 24.08 26.62 -89.87
CA LEU A 8 23.59 26.27 -88.54
C LEU A 8 22.48 27.25 -88.12
N PRO A 9 21.30 26.79 -87.65
CA PRO A 9 20.55 27.51 -86.65
C PRO A 9 21.03 27.00 -85.28
N ALA A 10 21.51 27.93 -84.46
CA ALA A 10 21.75 27.70 -83.04
C ALA A 10 20.46 27.20 -82.38
N ALA A 11 20.35 25.88 -82.20
CA ALA A 11 19.41 25.30 -81.27
C ALA A 11 19.96 25.59 -79.87
N LEU A 12 19.67 26.79 -79.37
CA LEU A 12 19.67 27.07 -77.94
C LEU A 12 18.59 26.16 -77.35
N ALA A 13 18.98 24.93 -77.02
CA ALA A 13 18.18 24.01 -76.25
C ALA A 13 18.04 24.63 -74.85
N LEU A 14 17.01 25.46 -74.70
CA LEU A 14 16.49 25.83 -73.40
C LEU A 14 15.94 24.54 -72.78
N MET A 15 16.80 23.74 -72.14
CA MET A 15 16.38 22.68 -71.26
C MET A 15 15.63 23.35 -70.10
N LEU A 16 14.31 23.42 -70.25
CA LEU A 16 13.38 23.65 -69.16
C LEU A 16 13.64 22.54 -68.14
N ILE A 17 14.47 22.84 -67.15
CA ILE A 17 14.49 22.11 -65.88
C ILE A 17 13.13 22.42 -65.27
N SER A 18 12.14 21.56 -65.54
CA SER A 18 10.88 21.60 -64.82
C SER A 18 11.23 21.43 -63.33
N PRO A 19 10.85 22.36 -62.44
CA PRO A 19 10.84 22.03 -61.03
C PRO A 19 9.86 20.87 -60.91
N ALA A 20 10.31 19.73 -60.40
CA ALA A 20 9.40 18.73 -59.88
C ALA A 20 8.69 19.40 -58.69
N PHE A 21 7.58 20.08 -58.95
CA PHE A 21 6.72 20.60 -57.90
C PHE A 21 6.24 19.39 -57.12
N ALA A 22 6.66 19.29 -55.86
CA ALA A 22 6.11 18.32 -54.93
C ALA A 22 4.57 18.40 -55.01
N ALA A 23 3.92 17.24 -55.10
CA ALA A 23 2.46 17.19 -55.14
C ALA A 23 1.90 17.98 -53.95
N PRO A 24 0.94 18.89 -54.18
CA PRO A 24 0.39 19.70 -53.10
C PRO A 24 -0.24 18.79 -52.04
N SER A 25 0.27 18.85 -50.82
CA SER A 25 -0.38 18.25 -49.66
C SER A 25 -1.54 19.15 -49.25
N ASN A 26 -2.77 18.62 -49.29
CA ASN A 26 -3.96 19.33 -48.80
C ASN A 26 -4.20 19.10 -47.29
N SER A 27 -3.23 18.52 -46.57
CA SER A 27 -3.32 18.24 -45.14
C SER A 27 -2.04 18.64 -44.40
N ALA A 28 -2.21 19.13 -43.18
CA ALA A 28 -1.16 19.38 -42.20
C ALA A 28 -1.60 18.78 -40.86
N GLU A 29 -0.70 18.06 -40.20
CA GLU A 29 -0.94 17.42 -38.91
C GLU A 29 -0.10 18.10 -37.82
N SER A 30 -0.66 18.21 -36.62
CA SER A 30 0.05 18.67 -35.42
C SER A 30 -0.16 17.64 -34.33
N THR A 31 0.93 17.10 -33.80
CA THR A 31 0.91 16.18 -32.64
C THR A 31 1.23 16.97 -31.38
N MET A 32 0.29 16.98 -30.44
CA MET A 32 0.46 17.62 -29.13
C MET A 32 0.64 16.54 -28.07
N ASN A 33 1.72 16.64 -27.29
CA ASN A 33 2.02 15.70 -26.20
C ASN A 33 1.83 16.38 -24.84
N ILE A 34 1.13 15.71 -23.94
CA ILE A 34 0.96 16.11 -22.53
C ILE A 34 1.37 14.93 -21.67
N THR A 35 2.19 15.17 -20.65
CA THR A 35 2.66 14.15 -19.72
C THR A 35 2.05 14.37 -18.34
N VAL A 36 1.46 13.32 -17.77
CA VAL A 36 1.00 13.30 -16.37
C VAL A 36 2.02 12.52 -15.55
N ALA A 37 2.51 13.11 -14.47
CA ALA A 37 3.48 12.46 -13.59
C ALA A 37 2.82 11.36 -12.71
N PRO A 38 3.58 10.32 -12.32
CA PRO A 38 3.19 9.37 -11.30
C PRO A 38 2.76 10.05 -9.99
N PHE A 39 1.70 9.54 -9.38
CA PHE A 39 1.08 10.11 -8.19
C PHE A 39 0.42 9.02 -7.35
N ILE A 40 0.65 9.12 -6.03
CA ILE A 40 -0.11 8.40 -5.02
C ILE A 40 -0.33 9.30 -3.80
N ASN A 41 -1.51 9.21 -3.20
CA ASN A 41 -1.86 9.91 -1.98
C ASN A 41 -2.68 9.00 -1.07
N ILE A 42 -2.25 8.91 0.20
CA ILE A 42 -2.90 8.11 1.23
C ILE A 42 -3.39 9.07 2.32
N LYS A 43 -4.69 9.06 2.59
CA LYS A 43 -5.35 9.94 3.57
C LYS A 43 -6.11 9.12 4.60
N LYS A 44 -5.91 9.39 5.89
CA LYS A 44 -6.78 8.88 6.95
C LYS A 44 -8.06 9.72 6.99
N LEU A 45 -9.21 9.08 6.80
CA LEU A 45 -10.53 9.74 6.80
C LEU A 45 -11.14 9.76 8.20
N SER A 46 -11.03 8.66 8.94
CA SER A 46 -11.57 8.53 10.30
C SER A 46 -10.87 7.42 11.06
N GLU A 47 -10.97 7.45 12.40
CA GLU A 47 -10.46 6.40 13.26
C GLU A 47 -11.27 6.23 14.55
N VAL A 48 -11.25 5.02 15.08
CA VAL A 48 -11.56 4.69 16.48
C VAL A 48 -10.25 4.19 17.07
N ASN A 49 -9.60 5.03 17.89
CA ASN A 49 -8.20 4.85 18.30
C ASN A 49 -8.01 4.49 19.78
N ALA A 50 -9.08 4.42 20.56
CA ALA A 50 -9.04 4.05 21.98
C ALA A 50 -10.26 3.24 22.38
N ALA A 51 -10.05 2.22 23.20
CA ALA A 51 -11.05 1.33 23.79
C ALA A 51 -10.61 1.00 25.22
N ASN A 52 -11.55 0.72 26.10
CA ASN A 52 -11.24 0.20 27.43
C ASN A 52 -11.09 -1.32 27.34
N ALA A 53 -10.06 -1.87 27.97
CA ALA A 53 -9.84 -3.30 28.08
C ALA A 53 -10.13 -3.77 29.52
N GLN A 54 -10.73 -4.95 29.64
CA GLN A 54 -11.00 -5.60 30.91
C GLN A 54 -10.64 -7.09 30.82
N PHE A 55 -10.10 -7.60 31.93
CA PHE A 55 -9.96 -9.04 32.14
C PHE A 55 -11.25 -9.59 32.75
N ASP A 56 -11.55 -10.85 32.48
CA ASP A 56 -12.55 -11.59 33.25
C ASP A 56 -12.05 -11.92 34.67
N ASP A 57 -12.98 -12.37 35.53
CA ASP A 57 -12.70 -12.67 36.93
C ASP A 57 -11.64 -13.77 37.11
N ASP A 58 -11.58 -14.72 36.17
CA ASP A 58 -10.62 -15.84 36.17
C ASP A 58 -9.28 -15.50 35.51
N TYR A 59 -9.14 -14.26 34.98
CA TYR A 59 -7.97 -13.81 34.25
C TYR A 59 -7.63 -14.74 33.06
N THR A 60 -8.64 -15.29 32.38
CA THR A 60 -8.52 -16.19 31.23
C THR A 60 -8.87 -15.55 29.90
N THR A 61 -9.46 -14.36 29.91
CA THR A 61 -9.78 -13.59 28.71
C THR A 61 -9.52 -12.11 28.93
N LEU A 62 -9.10 -11.41 27.87
CA LEU A 62 -9.10 -9.95 27.81
C LEU A 62 -10.07 -9.53 26.71
N THR A 63 -10.95 -8.58 27.04
CA THR A 63 -11.94 -8.05 26.10
C THR A 63 -11.89 -6.53 26.05
N THR A 64 -12.21 -5.94 24.89
CA THR A 64 -12.37 -4.49 24.73
C THR A 64 -13.83 -4.10 24.61
N ASP A 65 -14.18 -2.89 25.06
CA ASP A 65 -15.56 -2.37 25.06
C ASP A 65 -16.09 -1.98 23.67
N LYS A 66 -15.19 -1.80 22.70
CA LYS A 66 -15.49 -1.56 21.29
C LYS A 66 -14.33 -1.98 20.39
N ALA A 67 -14.64 -2.19 19.12
CA ALA A 67 -13.63 -2.44 18.09
C ALA A 67 -12.85 -1.15 17.77
N LEU A 68 -11.53 -1.26 17.66
CA LEU A 68 -10.67 -0.22 17.11
C LEU A 68 -10.63 -0.34 15.59
N GLY A 69 -10.34 0.75 14.89
CA GLY A 69 -10.32 0.73 13.43
C GLY A 69 -9.97 2.06 12.81
N ALA A 70 -9.67 2.07 11.52
CA ALA A 70 -9.55 3.30 10.75
C ALA A 70 -9.97 3.08 9.29
N ASN A 71 -10.31 4.20 8.65
CA ASN A 71 -10.63 4.26 7.23
C ASN A 71 -9.60 5.16 6.54
N PHE A 72 -9.03 4.68 5.45
CA PHE A 72 -8.09 5.38 4.59
C PHE A 72 -8.64 5.48 3.17
N GLN A 73 -8.32 6.58 2.50
CA GLN A 73 -8.48 6.75 1.07
C GLN A 73 -7.10 6.70 0.41
N VAL A 74 -6.96 5.84 -0.58
CA VAL A 74 -5.78 5.78 -1.45
C VAL A 74 -6.17 6.25 -2.84
N ILE A 75 -5.52 7.28 -3.36
CA ILE A 75 -5.70 7.77 -4.73
C ILE A 75 -4.38 7.55 -5.46
N ASN A 76 -4.40 6.82 -6.57
CA ASN A 76 -3.20 6.45 -7.31
C ASN A 76 -3.47 6.53 -8.82
N ASN A 77 -2.49 6.99 -9.59
CA ASN A 77 -2.59 7.01 -11.07
C ASN A 77 -1.64 6.02 -11.78
N GLU A 78 -0.91 5.20 -11.02
CA GLU A 78 0.07 4.25 -11.56
C GLU A 78 -0.50 2.82 -11.61
N VAL A 79 -0.22 2.06 -12.67
CA VAL A 79 -0.54 0.62 -12.71
C VAL A 79 0.58 -0.17 -12.03
N GLY A 80 0.22 -1.04 -11.10
CA GLY A 80 1.19 -1.85 -10.36
C GLY A 80 1.79 -1.15 -9.13
N LYS A 81 1.20 -0.03 -8.69
CA LYS A 81 1.68 0.67 -7.49
C LYS A 81 1.48 -0.18 -6.26
N VAL A 82 2.47 -0.23 -5.39
CA VAL A 82 2.40 -1.02 -4.16
C VAL A 82 2.14 -0.12 -2.95
N VAL A 83 1.22 -0.56 -2.09
CA VAL A 83 1.05 -0.06 -0.73
C VAL A 83 1.18 -1.21 0.26
N TYR A 84 1.77 -0.94 1.42
CA TYR A 84 2.01 -1.89 2.49
C TYR A 84 1.20 -1.51 3.72
N LEU A 85 0.51 -2.49 4.29
CA LEU A 85 -0.04 -2.43 5.63
C LEU A 85 0.97 -3.03 6.60
N THR A 86 1.41 -2.24 7.56
CA THR A 86 2.38 -2.64 8.57
C THR A 86 1.83 -2.30 9.94
N ALA A 87 2.31 -2.99 10.97
CA ALA A 87 2.02 -2.60 12.34
C ALA A 87 3.29 -2.65 13.18
N THR A 88 3.37 -1.74 14.15
CA THR A 88 4.43 -1.73 15.16
C THR A 88 3.83 -1.55 16.54
N CYS A 89 4.52 -2.01 17.58
CA CYS A 89 4.16 -1.74 18.97
C CYS A 89 5.40 -1.40 19.80
N PRO A 90 5.24 -0.66 20.92
CA PRO A 90 6.35 -0.25 21.77
C PRO A 90 7.16 -1.42 22.33
N SER A 91 8.46 -1.22 22.44
CA SER A 91 9.40 -2.20 23.01
C SER A 91 10.64 -1.52 23.57
N THR A 92 11.52 -2.27 24.22
CA THR A 92 12.85 -1.81 24.65
C THR A 92 13.72 -1.37 23.48
N GLY A 93 13.54 -1.97 22.30
CA GLY A 93 14.16 -1.55 21.04
C GLY A 93 13.55 -0.30 20.40
N GLY A 94 12.55 0.31 21.03
CA GLY A 94 11.76 1.44 20.51
C GLY A 94 10.42 0.97 19.97
N ASN A 95 10.42 0.34 18.80
CA ASN A 95 9.22 -0.22 18.18
C ASN A 95 9.55 -1.55 17.50
N ALA A 96 8.77 -2.60 17.79
CA ALA A 96 8.89 -3.90 17.13
C ALA A 96 7.73 -4.13 16.16
N LYS A 97 7.96 -4.91 15.10
CA LYS A 97 6.92 -5.31 14.14
C LYS A 97 5.86 -6.16 14.84
N ALA A 98 4.59 -5.80 14.60
CA ALA A 98 3.45 -6.28 15.40
C ALA A 98 2.36 -6.97 14.56
N LEU A 99 2.49 -7.01 13.24
CA LEU A 99 1.50 -7.63 12.35
C LEU A 99 1.93 -9.06 12.01
N TYR A 100 0.99 -9.99 12.01
CA TYR A 100 1.19 -11.37 11.54
C TYR A 100 -0.14 -11.96 11.09
N GLY A 101 -0.14 -13.13 10.45
CA GLY A 101 -1.39 -13.76 10.02
C GLY A 101 -1.16 -15.05 9.24
N GLU A 102 -2.25 -15.73 8.91
CA GLU A 102 -2.25 -16.88 8.01
C GLU A 102 -2.17 -16.44 6.53
N ASP A 103 -2.86 -15.35 6.20
CA ASP A 103 -3.00 -14.77 4.87
C ASP A 103 -3.26 -13.25 4.95
N ASP A 104 -3.50 -12.60 3.81
CA ASP A 104 -3.74 -11.15 3.70
C ASP A 104 -5.06 -10.66 4.34
N LYS A 105 -5.94 -11.58 4.76
CA LYS A 105 -7.29 -11.30 5.29
C LYS A 105 -7.46 -11.72 6.74
N LYS A 106 -6.73 -12.75 7.17
CA LYS A 106 -6.71 -13.29 8.52
C LYS A 106 -5.45 -12.84 9.22
N LEU A 107 -5.43 -11.57 9.59
CA LEU A 107 -4.33 -10.96 10.30
C LEU A 107 -4.61 -10.90 11.80
N ASN A 108 -3.54 -10.70 12.54
CA ASN A 108 -3.50 -10.43 13.96
C ASN A 108 -2.52 -9.29 14.20
N ILE A 109 -2.75 -8.52 15.25
CA ILE A 109 -1.93 -7.39 15.64
C ILE A 109 -1.59 -7.48 17.12
N VAL A 110 -0.31 -7.31 17.45
CA VAL A 110 0.19 -7.28 18.82
C VAL A 110 0.07 -5.87 19.38
N PHE A 111 -0.49 -5.76 20.58
CA PHE A 111 -0.46 -4.58 21.42
C PHE A 111 0.52 -4.80 22.57
N SER A 112 1.26 -3.75 22.94
CA SER A 112 2.15 -3.79 24.09
C SER A 112 1.93 -2.58 25.00
N ASN A 113 2.20 -2.74 26.29
CA ASN A 113 1.98 -1.70 27.31
C ASN A 113 2.94 -0.50 27.14
N GLN A 114 2.51 0.54 26.44
CA GLN A 114 3.25 1.78 26.23
C GLN A 114 3.64 2.48 27.55
N THR A 115 2.87 2.31 28.62
CA THR A 115 3.22 2.92 29.93
C THR A 115 4.44 2.27 30.56
N LYS A 116 4.81 1.06 30.11
CA LYS A 116 5.94 0.27 30.58
C LYS A 116 6.81 -0.23 29.43
N ALA A 117 6.99 0.58 28.38
CA ALA A 117 7.76 0.22 27.19
C ALA A 117 9.17 -0.33 27.50
N SER A 118 9.81 0.16 28.57
CA SER A 118 11.13 -0.31 29.03
C SER A 118 11.16 -1.72 29.61
N GLU A 119 10.00 -2.33 29.87
CA GLU A 119 9.87 -3.70 30.38
C GLU A 119 9.56 -4.71 29.27
N ILE A 120 9.28 -4.24 28.05
CA ILE A 120 8.79 -5.08 26.94
C ILE A 120 9.95 -5.44 26.02
N GLN A 121 10.43 -6.67 26.10
CA GLN A 121 11.48 -7.17 25.20
C GLN A 121 10.91 -7.50 23.82
N ASP A 122 11.68 -7.25 22.77
CA ASP A 122 11.31 -7.60 21.38
C ASP A 122 10.97 -9.10 21.22
N SER A 123 11.59 -9.96 22.05
CA SER A 123 11.31 -11.39 22.09
C SER A 123 9.88 -11.70 22.52
N TYR A 124 9.27 -10.92 23.42
CA TYR A 124 7.88 -11.13 23.85
C TYR A 124 6.90 -10.94 22.70
N ILE A 125 7.20 -9.97 21.83
CA ILE A 125 6.40 -9.68 20.63
C ILE A 125 6.66 -10.75 19.56
N THR A 126 7.93 -11.13 19.37
CA THR A 126 8.34 -12.18 18.42
C THR A 126 7.76 -13.55 18.76
N ASN A 127 7.66 -13.88 20.05
CA ASN A 127 7.01 -15.10 20.53
C ASN A 127 5.54 -15.17 20.08
N ILE A 128 4.82 -14.04 20.09
CA ILE A 128 3.44 -13.96 19.60
C ILE A 128 3.40 -14.01 18.06
N THR A 129 4.21 -13.21 17.36
CA THR A 129 4.14 -13.08 15.89
C THR A 129 4.70 -14.28 15.13
N SER A 130 5.56 -15.09 15.75
CA SER A 130 6.11 -16.32 15.15
C SER A 130 5.09 -17.46 15.04
N GLY A 131 3.85 -17.26 15.49
CA GLY A 131 2.82 -18.31 15.49
C GLY A 131 3.08 -19.44 16.50
N SER A 132 4.12 -19.31 17.33
CA SER A 132 4.43 -20.26 18.39
C SER A 132 3.65 -20.00 19.67
N ALA A 133 3.35 -18.72 20.02
CA ALA A 133 2.51 -18.25 21.13
C ALA A 133 2.26 -19.30 22.24
N THR A 134 3.34 -19.88 22.79
CA THR A 134 3.24 -21.15 23.52
C THR A 134 2.95 -21.00 25.00
N ALA A 135 3.05 -19.81 25.59
CA ALA A 135 2.70 -19.65 27.00
C ALA A 135 2.31 -18.22 27.37
N LYS A 136 1.16 -18.13 28.05
CA LYS A 136 0.68 -17.02 28.90
C LYS A 136 1.74 -16.45 29.86
N GLY A 137 2.93 -17.05 30.01
CA GLY A 137 4.02 -16.55 30.87
C GLY A 137 5.10 -15.76 30.13
N ASP A 138 5.27 -15.98 28.83
CA ASP A 138 6.47 -15.56 28.10
C ASP A 138 6.32 -14.22 27.37
N ASN A 139 5.13 -13.61 27.44
CA ASN A 139 4.80 -12.36 26.75
C ASN A 139 4.25 -11.29 27.72
N PRO A 140 4.94 -10.97 28.82
CA PRO A 140 4.42 -9.99 29.78
C PRO A 140 4.20 -8.64 29.11
N ASN A 141 3.08 -8.00 29.46
CA ASN A 141 2.62 -6.72 28.94
C ASN A 141 2.40 -6.70 27.41
N CYS A 142 2.13 -7.85 26.79
CA CYS A 142 1.84 -7.98 25.37
C CYS A 142 0.65 -8.92 25.15
N PHE A 143 -0.23 -8.60 24.20
CA PHE A 143 -1.28 -9.51 23.75
C PHE A 143 -1.63 -9.24 22.29
N ALA A 144 -2.29 -10.18 21.62
CA ALA A 144 -2.76 -9.97 20.26
C ALA A 144 -4.27 -9.93 20.15
N LEU A 145 -4.76 -9.15 19.20
CA LEU A 145 -6.15 -9.12 18.75
C LEU A 145 -6.19 -9.49 17.26
N SER A 146 -7.29 -10.07 16.81
CA SER A 146 -7.51 -10.28 15.36
C SER A 146 -7.59 -8.94 14.63
N LEU A 147 -7.17 -8.90 13.39
CA LEU A 147 -7.26 -7.74 12.51
C LEU A 147 -7.86 -8.16 11.17
N THR A 148 -8.90 -7.46 10.73
CA THR A 148 -9.53 -7.70 9.44
C THR A 148 -9.41 -6.46 8.58
N PRO A 149 -8.41 -6.40 7.68
CA PRO A 149 -8.32 -5.33 6.71
C PRO A 149 -9.23 -5.61 5.50
N THR A 150 -9.69 -4.54 4.86
CA THR A 150 -10.39 -4.56 3.57
C THR A 150 -9.81 -3.47 2.70
N ILE A 151 -9.66 -3.71 1.41
CA ILE A 151 -9.32 -2.68 0.43
C ILE A 151 -10.24 -2.81 -0.78
N GLU A 152 -11.15 -1.85 -0.91
CA GLU A 152 -12.22 -1.88 -1.91
C GLU A 152 -11.95 -0.84 -3.01
N PRO A 153 -12.01 -1.23 -4.29
CA PRO A 153 -11.88 -0.29 -5.40
C PRO A 153 -13.15 0.55 -5.56
N ASP A 154 -12.99 1.85 -5.78
CA ASP A 154 -14.05 2.69 -6.33
C ASP A 154 -14.10 2.48 -7.84
N THR A 155 -15.01 1.63 -8.29
CA THR A 155 -15.14 1.28 -9.72
C THR A 155 -15.47 2.47 -10.61
N SER A 156 -16.03 3.56 -10.05
CA SER A 156 -16.29 4.79 -10.82
C SER A 156 -15.01 5.56 -11.19
N SER A 157 -13.92 5.32 -10.45
CA SER A 157 -12.60 5.91 -10.68
C SER A 157 -11.72 5.11 -11.65
N GLY A 158 -12.20 3.97 -12.15
CA GLY A 158 -11.42 3.01 -12.94
C GLY A 158 -10.53 2.08 -12.11
N ALA A 159 -10.65 2.12 -10.78
CA ALA A 159 -9.99 1.15 -9.89
C ALA A 159 -10.52 -0.26 -10.13
N GLU A 160 -9.63 -1.24 -9.98
CA GLU A 160 -9.95 -2.67 -10.02
C GLU A 160 -9.56 -3.32 -8.70
N THR A 161 -10.09 -4.51 -8.42
CA THR A 161 -9.73 -5.27 -7.21
C THR A 161 -8.21 -5.44 -7.12
N PRO A 162 -7.57 -4.99 -6.02
CA PRO A 162 -6.13 -5.10 -5.87
C PRO A 162 -5.73 -6.55 -5.62
N THR A 163 -4.51 -6.92 -6.02
CA THR A 163 -3.91 -8.19 -5.59
C THR A 163 -3.21 -7.99 -4.27
N ALA A 164 -3.51 -8.83 -3.29
CA ALA A 164 -2.93 -8.76 -1.95
C ALA A 164 -2.07 -10.01 -1.67
N SER A 165 -0.98 -9.84 -0.94
CA SER A 165 -0.17 -10.93 -0.40
C SER A 165 0.33 -10.59 1.00
N LEU A 166 0.34 -11.58 1.88
CA LEU A 166 1.06 -11.49 3.14
C LEU A 166 2.56 -11.63 2.83
N GLU A 167 3.33 -10.63 3.26
CA GLU A 167 4.79 -10.65 3.30
C GLU A 167 5.21 -10.72 4.78
N GLU A 168 6.50 -10.88 5.07
CA GLU A 168 6.98 -10.99 6.46
C GLU A 168 6.51 -9.79 7.32
N GLN A 169 5.53 -10.06 8.18
CA GLN A 169 4.90 -9.11 9.11
C GLN A 169 4.34 -7.83 8.45
N SER A 170 3.90 -7.94 7.19
CA SER A 170 3.24 -6.86 6.44
C SER A 170 2.29 -7.42 5.38
N VAL A 171 1.28 -6.66 4.95
CA VAL A 171 0.47 -7.03 3.77
C VAL A 171 0.77 -6.08 2.64
N LYS A 172 1.10 -6.66 1.49
CA LYS A 172 1.39 -5.96 0.25
C LYS A 172 0.12 -5.92 -0.61
N TYR A 173 -0.33 -4.73 -0.97
CA TYR A 173 -1.40 -4.53 -1.94
C TYR A 173 -0.83 -3.91 -3.21
N THR A 174 -1.04 -4.58 -4.34
CA THR A 174 -0.69 -4.04 -5.66
C THR A 174 -1.95 -3.45 -6.30
N LEU A 175 -1.91 -2.15 -6.50
CA LEU A 175 -3.01 -1.32 -6.98
C LEU A 175 -2.88 -1.07 -8.48
N LYS A 176 -4.02 -0.83 -9.13
CA LYS A 176 -4.11 -0.16 -10.43
C LYS A 176 -4.45 1.32 -10.24
N ASN A 177 -4.51 2.06 -11.35
CA ASN A 177 -5.04 3.43 -11.37
C ASN A 177 -6.44 3.48 -10.75
N GLY A 178 -6.71 4.50 -9.93
CA GLY A 178 -8.01 4.79 -9.35
C GLY A 178 -7.96 5.12 -7.85
N VAL A 179 -9.14 5.10 -7.23
CA VAL A 179 -9.38 5.38 -5.82
C VAL A 179 -9.74 4.08 -5.10
N TYR A 180 -9.18 3.88 -3.92
CA TYR A 180 -9.43 2.72 -3.05
C TYR A 180 -9.82 3.19 -1.66
N ALA A 181 -10.81 2.53 -1.07
CA ALA A 181 -11.18 2.66 0.32
C ALA A 181 -10.55 1.50 1.10
N MET A 182 -9.60 1.80 1.97
CA MET A 182 -8.99 0.81 2.85
C MET A 182 -9.49 0.98 4.27
N ASN A 183 -10.02 -0.08 4.86
CA ASN A 183 -10.53 -0.08 6.22
C ASN A 183 -9.88 -1.22 7.00
N TYR A 184 -9.82 -1.09 8.31
CA TYR A 184 -9.55 -2.23 9.18
C TYR A 184 -10.38 -2.16 10.46
N ALA A 185 -10.71 -3.34 10.98
CA ALA A 185 -11.29 -3.50 12.30
C ALA A 185 -10.43 -4.44 13.13
N VAL A 186 -10.16 -4.06 14.37
CA VAL A 186 -9.51 -4.89 15.38
C VAL A 186 -10.60 -5.64 16.16
N GLY A 187 -10.40 -6.94 16.34
CA GLY A 187 -11.27 -7.78 17.17
C GLY A 187 -11.27 -7.31 18.63
N GLN A 188 -12.32 -7.68 19.35
CA GLN A 188 -12.51 -7.24 20.73
C GLN A 188 -12.04 -8.25 21.76
N ASN A 189 -11.80 -9.50 21.36
CA ASN A 189 -11.34 -10.56 22.25
C ASN A 189 -9.86 -10.84 21.96
N ALA A 190 -9.02 -10.76 22.99
CA ALA A 190 -7.63 -11.14 22.90
C ALA A 190 -7.52 -12.62 22.48
N LEU A 191 -6.53 -12.89 21.63
CA LEU A 191 -6.23 -14.25 21.22
C LEU A 191 -5.75 -15.05 22.43
N ALA A 192 -6.30 -16.25 22.60
CA ALA A 192 -5.91 -17.15 23.66
C ALA A 192 -4.38 -17.38 23.66
N ASN A 193 -3.80 -17.55 24.85
CA ASN A 193 -2.37 -17.78 25.07
C ASN A 193 -1.42 -16.62 24.70
N THR A 194 -1.93 -15.47 24.23
CA THR A 194 -1.08 -14.31 23.90
C THR A 194 -0.89 -13.37 25.08
N PHE A 195 -1.95 -13.12 25.86
CA PHE A 195 -1.91 -12.29 27.07
C PHE A 195 -1.28 -13.05 28.25
N SER A 196 -0.77 -12.34 29.24
CA SER A 196 -0.01 -12.91 30.35
C SER A 196 -0.58 -12.60 31.73
N THR A 197 -0.46 -13.49 32.72
CA THR A 197 -0.73 -13.17 34.15
C THR A 197 0.16 -12.07 34.71
N HIS A 198 1.22 -11.69 33.98
CA HIS A 198 2.08 -10.56 34.29
C HIS A 198 1.66 -9.27 33.60
N ASP A 199 0.56 -9.28 32.82
CA ASP A 199 0.01 -8.07 32.22
C ASP A 199 -0.50 -7.14 33.32
N THR A 200 0.00 -5.91 33.29
CA THR A 200 -0.33 -4.92 34.31
C THR A 200 -1.21 -3.81 33.75
N ASN A 201 -1.74 -2.98 34.65
CA ASN A 201 -2.47 -1.78 34.27
C ASN A 201 -1.60 -0.88 33.38
N GLY A 202 -2.25 -0.20 32.43
CA GLY A 202 -1.57 0.71 31.54
C GLY A 202 -2.31 0.87 30.22
N THR A 203 -1.71 1.67 29.34
CA THR A 203 -2.19 1.87 27.98
C THR A 203 -1.43 0.92 27.07
N TYR A 204 -2.15 -0.01 26.44
CA TYR A 204 -1.61 -0.90 25.43
C TYR A 204 -1.75 -0.26 24.05
N GLN A 205 -0.69 -0.28 23.26
CA GLN A 205 -0.62 0.43 21.99
C GLN A 205 -0.11 -0.48 20.87
N ALA A 206 -0.72 -0.31 19.70
CA ALA A 206 -0.19 -0.74 18.42
C ALA A 206 -0.43 0.40 17.41
N THR A 207 0.53 0.63 16.53
CA THR A 207 0.47 1.62 15.46
C THR A 207 0.43 0.91 14.12
N LEU A 208 -0.69 1.01 13.44
CA LEU A 208 -0.88 0.48 12.09
C LEU A 208 -0.66 1.58 11.05
N THR A 209 0.13 1.27 10.03
CA THR A 209 0.57 2.23 9.00
C THR A 209 0.27 1.68 7.63
N LEU A 210 -0.35 2.51 6.78
CA LEU A 210 -0.47 2.28 5.35
C LEU A 210 0.56 3.15 4.63
N THR A 211 1.52 2.55 3.94
CA THR A 211 2.67 3.25 3.36
C THR A 211 3.02 2.74 1.97
N THR A 212 3.80 3.51 1.21
CA THR A 212 4.38 3.07 -0.07
C THR A 212 5.83 2.60 0.08
N THR A 213 6.44 2.87 1.23
CA THR A 213 7.79 2.44 1.56
C THR A 213 7.75 0.98 1.98
N GLN A 214 8.63 0.18 1.40
CA GLN A 214 8.81 -1.20 1.85
C GLN A 214 9.30 -1.21 3.31
N PRO A 215 8.67 -1.99 4.20
CA PRO A 215 9.01 -2.09 5.62
C PRO A 215 10.24 -2.96 5.93
#